data_AF-A0AAP0J2P5-F1
#
_entry.id   AF-A0AAP0J2P5-F1
#
_cell.length_a   1.000
_cell.length_b   1.000
_cell.length_c   1.000
_cell.angle_alpha   90.00
_cell.angle_beta   90.00
_cell.angle_gamma   90.00
#
_symmetry.space_group_name_H-M   'P 1'
#
loop_
_entity.id
_entity.type
_entity.pdbx_description
1 polymer ?
#
loop_
_entity_poly.entity_id
_entity_poly.type
_entity_poly.pdbx_seq_one_letter_code
_entity_poly.pdbx_strand_id
1 'polypeptide(L)' 'MKAFKEFDEMSSNEFRCNSQKCQLELYLDKPKMPRHVKLDILDFWKSNQFRYPNLASMARDILSIRCLLSLRSFF' A
#
# COMPACT_ATOMS: atom_id res chain seq x y z
N MET A 1 -9.62 -27.90 -6.80
CA MET A 1 -8.22 -27.55 -7.16
C MET A 1 -8.10 -26.68 -8.43
N LYS A 2 -9.13 -25.88 -8.78
CA LYS A 2 -9.06 -24.94 -9.91
C LYS A 2 -8.85 -23.49 -9.44
N ALA A 3 -9.51 -23.13 -8.33
CA ALA A 3 -9.43 -21.80 -7.72
C ALA A 3 -8.00 -21.36 -7.34
N PHE A 4 -7.15 -22.27 -6.83
CA PHE A 4 -5.76 -21.93 -6.51
C PHE A 4 -4.92 -21.67 -7.77
N LYS A 5 -5.20 -22.38 -8.86
CA LYS A 5 -4.45 -22.24 -10.12
C LYS A 5 -4.80 -20.94 -10.84
N GLU A 6 -6.07 -20.54 -10.83
CA GLU A 6 -6.52 -19.24 -11.32
C GLU A 6 -5.90 -18.09 -10.52
N PHE A 7 -5.77 -18.26 -9.20
CA PHE A 7 -5.11 -17.27 -8.34
C PHE A 7 -3.62 -17.12 -8.67
N ASP A 8 -2.90 -18.24 -8.85
CA ASP A 8 -1.48 -18.24 -9.22
C ASP A 8 -1.24 -17.68 -10.64
N GLU A 9 -2.11 -17.97 -11.60
CA GLU A 9 -2.05 -17.40 -12.96
C GLU A 9 -2.38 -15.91 -12.99
N MET A 10 -3.35 -15.45 -12.19
CA MET A 10 -3.68 -14.03 -12.06
C MET A 10 -2.53 -13.24 -11.42
N SER A 11 -1.90 -13.79 -10.38
CA SER A 11 -0.67 -13.24 -9.81
C SER A 11 0.48 -13.18 -10.82
N SER A 12 0.53 -14.16 -11.74
CA SER A 12 1.58 -14.25 -12.75
C SER A 12 1.36 -13.32 -13.94
N ASN A 13 0.13 -12.89 -14.26
CA ASN A 13 -0.14 -12.07 -15.44
C ASN A 13 -0.51 -10.61 -15.14
N GLU A 14 -1.15 -10.29 -14.02
CA GLU A 14 -1.53 -8.89 -13.70
C GLU A 14 -0.47 -8.12 -12.89
N PHE A 15 0.38 -8.82 -12.12
CA PHE A 15 1.43 -8.17 -11.34
C PHE A 15 2.77 -8.04 -12.08
N ARG A 16 2.84 -8.49 -13.34
CA ARG A 16 4.00 -8.26 -14.20
C ARG A 16 4.00 -6.80 -14.66
N CYS A 17 4.45 -5.93 -13.76
CA CYS A 17 5.15 -4.73 -14.17
C CYS A 17 6.32 -5.20 -15.06
N ASN A 18 6.14 -5.09 -16.38
CA ASN A 18 7.05 -5.56 -17.43
C ASN A 18 8.53 -5.38 -17.03
N SER A 19 9.19 -6.42 -16.52
CA SER A 19 10.61 -6.40 -16.09
C SER A 19 11.03 -5.24 -15.16
N GLN A 20 10.10 -4.45 -14.62
CA GLN A 20 10.34 -3.25 -13.81
C GLN A 20 9.67 -3.47 -12.46
N LYS A 21 10.32 -3.08 -11.36
CA LYS A 21 9.73 -3.24 -10.03
C LYS A 21 8.47 -2.38 -9.89
N CYS A 22 7.41 -2.94 -9.31
CA CYS A 22 6.17 -2.17 -9.08
C CYS A 22 6.35 -1.14 -7.94
N GLN A 23 5.42 -0.18 -7.79
CA GLN A 23 5.52 0.87 -6.78
C GLN A 23 5.68 0.34 -5.34
N LEU A 24 4.99 -0.77 -5.03
CA LEU A 24 5.08 -1.43 -3.73
C LEU A 24 6.46 -2.06 -3.51
N GLU A 25 6.98 -2.78 -4.50
CA GLU A 25 8.33 -3.36 -4.44
C GLU A 25 9.39 -2.28 -4.26
N LEU A 26 9.30 -1.18 -5.01
CA LEU A 26 10.19 -0.02 -4.88
C LEU A 26 10.11 0.66 -3.51
N TYR A 27 8.98 0.56 -2.82
CA TYR A 27 8.82 1.06 -1.46
C TYR A 27 9.46 0.11 -0.44
N LEU A 28 9.27 -1.20 -0.61
CA LEU A 28 9.82 -2.23 0.28
C LEU A 28 11.34 -2.35 0.21
N ASP A 29 11.95 -2.04 -0.93
CA ASP A 29 13.41 -2.00 -1.10
C ASP A 29 14.10 -0.86 -0.36
N LYS A 30 13.36 0.17 0.07
CA LYS A 30 13.95 1.31 0.78
C LYS A 30 14.40 0.92 2.19
N PRO A 31 15.49 1.52 2.69
CA PRO A 31 15.89 1.34 4.07
C PRO A 31 14.74 1.70 5.02
N LYS A 32 14.46 0.79 5.96
CA LYS A 32 13.37 0.96 6.92
C LYS A 32 13.64 2.16 7.81
N MET A 33 12.60 2.98 8.02
CA MET A 33 12.69 4.06 8.99
C MET A 33 12.94 3.51 10.40
N PRO A 34 13.72 4.22 11.23
CA PRO A 34 13.94 3.83 12.62
C PRO A 34 12.61 3.83 13.40
N ARG A 35 12.38 2.80 14.21
CA ARG A 35 11.12 2.61 14.98
C ARG A 35 10.82 3.72 16.00
N HIS A 36 11.81 4.53 16.35
CA HIS A 36 11.69 5.60 17.34
C HIS A 36 11.31 6.96 16.74
N VAL A 37 11.18 7.06 15.41
CA VAL A 37 10.76 8.30 14.75
C VAL A 37 9.24 8.44 14.88
N LYS A 38 8.78 9.58 15.42
CA LYS A 38 7.37 9.94 15.41
C LYS A 38 6.95 10.25 13.98
N LEU A 39 6.38 9.26 13.30
CA LEU A 39 5.94 9.35 11.92
C LEU A 39 4.44 9.64 11.87
N ASP A 40 4.05 10.80 11.37
CA ASP A 40 2.68 11.01 10.92
C ASP A 40 2.49 10.23 9.62
N ILE A 41 1.75 9.12 9.71
CA ILE A 41 1.58 8.19 8.60
C ILE A 41 0.76 8.80 7.46
N LEU A 42 -0.16 9.72 7.76
CA LEU A 42 -0.99 10.38 6.74
C LEU A 42 -0.17 11.42 5.99
N ASP A 43 0.59 12.25 6.70
CA ASP A 43 1.49 13.23 6.10
C ASP A 43 2.63 12.56 5.32
N PHE A 44 3.10 11.40 5.78
CA PHE A 44 4.06 10.59 5.04
C PHE A 44 3.53 10.17 3.67
N TRP A 45 2.34 9.57 3.60
CA TRP A 45 1.74 9.15 2.33
C TRP A 45 1.34 10.33 1.45
N LYS A 46 0.92 11.45 2.05
CA LYS A 46 0.66 12.71 1.34
C LYS A 46 1.91 13.27 0.67
N SER A 47 3.04 13.26 1.38
CA SER A 47 4.33 13.74 0.84
C SER A 47 4.89 12.81 -0.25
N ASN A 48 4.62 11.51 -0.16
CA ASN A 48 5.12 10.50 -1.11
C ASN A 48 4.16 10.23 -2.29
N GLN A 49 3.03 10.93 -2.38
CA GLN A 49 2.01 10.68 -3.40
C GLN A 49 2.51 10.87 -4.84
N PHE A 50 3.47 11.77 -5.07
CA PHE A 50 4.04 11.97 -6.40
C PHE A 50 4.96 10.82 -6.82
N ARG A 51 5.63 10.20 -5.84
CA ARG A 51 6.57 9.10 -6.08
C ARG A 51 5.87 7.76 -6.19
N TYR A 52 4.78 7.58 -5.45
CA TYR A 52 3.99 6.35 -5.44
C TYR A 52 2.48 6.67 -5.48
N PRO A 53 1.95 7.22 -6.57
CA PRO A 53 0.55 7.69 -6.64
C PRO A 53 -0.48 6.60 -6.33
N ASN A 54 -0.31 5.40 -6.86
CA ASN A 54 -1.25 4.30 -6.64
C ASN A 54 -1.10 3.75 -5.22
N LEU A 55 0.13 3.56 -4.75
CA LEU A 55 0.40 3.07 -3.40
C LEU A 55 -0.07 4.04 -2.32
N ALA A 56 0.16 5.34 -2.49
CA ALA A 56 -0.30 6.37 -1.56
C ALA A 56 -1.83 6.46 -1.52
N SER A 57 -2.51 6.29 -2.67
CA SER A 57 -3.98 6.22 -2.68
C SER A 57 -4.49 5.02 -1.89
N MET A 58 -3.99 3.82 -2.18
CA MET A 58 -4.38 2.61 -1.45
C MET A 58 -4.10 2.72 0.06
N ALA A 59 -2.94 3.27 0.42
CA ALA A 59 -2.59 3.49 1.82
C ALA A 59 -3.57 4.46 2.50
N ARG A 60 -3.94 5.57 1.85
CA ARG A 60 -4.96 6.49 2.39
C ARG A 60 -6.30 5.81 2.55
N ASP A 61 -6.76 5.01 1.60
CA ASP A 61 -8.06 4.34 1.69
C ASP A 61 -8.10 3.39 2.89
N ILE A 62 -7.05 2.57 3.08
CA ILE A 62 -6.91 1.64 4.21
C ILE A 62 -6.83 2.39 5.55
N LEU A 63 -6.05 3.46 5.62
CA LEU A 63 -5.87 4.26 6.84
C LEU A 63 -7.13 5.07 7.18
N SER A 64 -7.86 5.54 6.17
CA SER A 64 -9.11 6.28 6.33
C SER A 64 -10.23 5.38 6.85
N ILE A 65 -10.26 4.09 6.50
CA ILE A 65 -11.22 3.14 7.08
C ILE A 65 -11.06 3.05 8.60
N ARG A 66 -9.83 3.02 9.12
CA ARG A 66 -9.58 3.01 10.57
C ARG A 66 -10.06 4.30 11.23
N CYS A 67 -9.90 5.44 10.56
CA CYS A 67 -10.44 6.72 11.04
C CYS A 67 -11.98 6.74 11.03
N LEU A 68 -12.59 6.25 9.95
CA LEU A 68 -14.04 6.27 9.76
C LEU A 68 -14.77 5.29 10.70
N LEU A 69 -14.20 4.10 10.94
CA LEU A 69 -14.71 3.16 11.94
C LEU A 69 -14.53 3.69 13.36
N SER A 70 -13.44 4.41 13.64
CA SER A 70 -13.26 5.06 14.94
C SER A 70 -14.35 6.11 15.18
N LEU A 71 -14.71 6.92 14.18
CA LEU A 71 -15.79 7.92 14.30
C LEU A 71 -17.18 7.29 14.41
N ARG A 72 -17.41 6.15 13.75
CA ARG A 72 -18.67 5.39 13.86
C ARG A 72 -18.91 4.78 15.24
N SER A 73 -17.87 4.59 16.04
CA SER A 73 -18.01 4.11 17.42
C SER A 73 -18.30 5.23 18.43
N PHE A 74 -18.33 6.49 17.98
CA PHE A 74 -18.67 7.67 18.79
C PHE A 74 -20.06 8.25 18.49
N PHE A 75 -20.88 7.57 17.68
CA PHE A 75 -22.29 7.89 17.43
C PHE A 75 -23.20 6.73 17.85
#